data_AF-A0A353SYC5-F1
#
_entry.id   AF-A0A353SYC5-F1
#
_cell.length_a   1.000
_cell.length_b   1.000
_cell.length_c   1.000
_cell.angle_alpha   90.00
_cell.angle_beta   90.00
_cell.angle_gamma   90.00
#
_symmetry.space_group_name_H-M   'P 1'
#
loop_
_entity.id
_entity.type
_entity.pdbx_description
1 polymer ?
#
loop_
_entity_poly.entity_id
_entity_poly.type
_entity_poly.pdbx_seq_one_letter_code
_entity_poly.pdbx_strand_id
1 'polypeptide(L)'
;MKHMNINNKRSNRAQSMVEFALVLPILMMLVFGLLEVGRMVFIYMTITTASREAVRYGSATGENALESSLRYADCIGIRSAAQKVDFLGVIDDSNIVITYDSGGGCQSGLTPPTSATMGDRINVSVSGDFIPIVSIIPLTERTLSSSNSHTLMGSVPVPKPWVGTNGGAGETDVCPNILGVQAAIPSGMVFDVDGNCVADTGTDVCPNLAGVQSTIPSGMVFDVDGTCINDPAIPDVCPNIIGSQATPPPPLIIVDGNCVNPPPACVITTIPPQVDSFYTKFTWVIENSITTKVDNISLTWPAGSGNLDQITIDGVNLLSIGYPAPTANIPGNGAPLAPGSHPFIFEFSNDPLAGLFQISTSFTNECTPVGGAIILYPVTHSGPFPDALNTSYTAGPWTLNNHTSSNLSISNINITWGGGKSCITQPNLTGFTLGGNVWTEESQPNNTYCNGKNITPVSWTLDPGLSNMSLTFSKKGVTGITVEISILGSDGINSYYVESTNPLQNP
;
A
#
# COMPACT_ATOMS: atom_id res chain seq x y z
N MET A 1 76.97 44.49 19.25
CA MET A 1 76.23 43.27 19.64
C MET A 1 74.77 43.65 19.84
N LYS A 2 73.86 43.12 19.02
CA LYS A 2 72.43 43.48 19.02
C LYS A 2 71.67 42.33 19.68
N HIS A 3 71.20 42.54 20.91
CA HIS A 3 70.39 41.55 21.62
C HIS A 3 68.99 41.48 20.99
N MET A 4 68.65 40.31 20.45
CA MET A 4 67.32 40.02 19.91
C MET A 4 66.46 39.48 21.05
N ASN A 5 65.48 40.26 21.49
CA ASN A 5 64.55 39.88 22.55
C ASN A 5 63.33 39.17 21.91
N ILE A 6 63.27 37.84 22.05
CA ILE A 6 62.17 37.03 21.54
C ILE A 6 61.07 36.99 22.60
N ASN A 7 60.03 37.81 22.42
CA ASN A 7 58.84 37.77 23.26
C ASN A 7 58.06 36.47 23.01
N ASN A 8 58.14 35.55 23.97
CA ASN A 8 57.48 34.25 23.95
C ASN A 8 56.02 34.40 24.43
N LYS A 9 55.09 34.76 23.52
CA LYS A 9 53.64 34.71 23.81
C LYS A 9 53.18 33.25 23.88
N ARG A 10 53.19 32.67 25.09
CA ARG A 10 52.69 31.31 25.36
C ARG A 10 51.16 31.19 25.21
N SER A 11 50.75 30.35 24.26
CA SER A 11 49.79 29.23 24.33
C SER A 11 48.38 29.34 24.99
N ASN A 12 47.65 30.45 24.89
CA ASN A 12 46.23 30.46 25.33
C ASN A 12 45.28 29.60 24.44
N ARG A 13 45.64 29.30 23.18
CA ARG A 13 44.77 28.55 22.24
C ARG A 13 44.59 27.06 22.58
N ALA A 14 45.55 26.45 23.28
CA ALA A 14 45.47 25.04 23.65
C ALA A 14 44.58 24.81 24.89
N GLN A 15 44.49 25.80 25.78
CA GLN A 15 43.71 25.71 27.01
C GLN A 15 42.21 25.62 26.73
N SER A 16 41.68 26.42 25.80
CA SER A 16 40.26 26.41 25.45
C SER A 16 39.78 25.09 24.84
N MET A 17 40.65 24.35 24.13
CA MET A 17 40.31 23.03 23.60
C MET A 17 40.16 21.99 24.73
N VAL A 18 41.01 22.06 25.76
CA VAL A 18 40.95 21.15 26.91
C VAL A 18 39.73 21.43 27.78
N GLU A 19 39.39 22.70 27.99
CA GLU A 19 38.19 23.09 28.72
C GLU A 19 36.91 22.60 28.02
N PHE A 20 36.84 22.73 26.68
CA PHE A 20 35.71 22.20 25.91
C PHE A 20 35.64 20.66 25.95
N ALA A 21 36.78 19.98 25.84
CA ALA A 21 36.84 18.52 25.89
C ALA A 21 36.38 17.93 27.24
N LEU A 22 36.48 18.68 28.33
CA LEU A 22 36.00 18.27 29.65
C LEU A 22 34.50 18.55 29.87
N VAL A 23 33.95 19.61 29.26
CA VAL A 23 32.52 19.94 29.37
C VAL A 23 31.66 19.13 28.40
N LEU A 24 32.19 18.80 27.22
CA LEU A 24 31.46 18.09 26.16
C LEU A 24 30.85 16.75 26.62
N PRO A 25 31.53 15.86 27.36
CA PRO A 25 30.94 14.60 27.82
C PRO A 25 29.76 14.79 28.78
N ILE A 26 29.83 15.79 29.65
CA ILE A 26 28.75 16.13 30.60
C ILE A 26 27.55 16.71 29.83
N LEU A 27 27.81 17.60 28.88
CA LEU A 27 26.78 18.16 28.01
C LEU A 27 26.10 17.07 27.18
N MET A 28 26.87 16.15 26.59
CA MET A 28 26.33 15.02 25.83
C MET A 28 25.48 14.11 26.72
N MET A 29 25.94 13.77 27.93
CA MET A 29 25.15 12.98 28.89
C MET A 29 23.81 13.64 29.21
N LEU A 30 23.78 14.95 29.40
CA LEU A 30 22.54 15.69 29.65
C LEU A 30 21.59 15.66 28.44
N VAL A 31 22.11 15.92 27.23
CA VAL A 31 21.31 15.92 26.00
C VAL A 31 20.72 14.54 25.72
N PHE A 32 21.53 13.49 25.78
CA PHE A 32 21.04 12.12 25.60
C PHE A 32 20.04 11.71 26.68
N GLY A 33 20.20 12.17 27.92
CA GLY A 33 19.22 11.93 28.98
C GLY A 33 17.86 12.55 28.70
N LEU A 34 17.84 13.80 28.21
CA LEU A 34 16.59 14.44 27.82
C LEU A 34 15.93 13.74 26.61
N LEU A 35 16.74 13.27 25.64
CA LEU A 35 16.23 12.54 24.48
C LEU A 35 15.62 11.19 24.87
N GLU A 36 16.26 10.42 25.74
CA GLU A 36 15.71 9.12 26.19
C GLU A 36 14.41 9.29 26.97
N VAL A 37 14.34 10.25 27.90
CA VAL A 37 13.10 10.52 28.64
C VAL A 37 12.00 11.03 27.72
N GLY A 38 12.33 11.90 26.76
CA GLY A 38 11.38 12.38 25.75
C GLY A 38 10.81 11.24 24.91
N ARG A 39 11.68 10.32 24.46
CA ARG A 39 11.26 9.13 23.70
C ARG A 39 10.40 8.18 24.54
N MET A 40 10.75 7.99 25.82
CA MET A 40 9.95 7.17 26.74
C MET A 40 8.51 7.71 26.89
N VAL A 41 8.37 9.02 27.08
CA VAL A 41 7.04 9.68 27.18
C VAL A 41 6.28 9.57 25.86
N PHE A 42 6.96 9.75 24.73
CA PHE A 42 6.34 9.59 23.41
C PHE A 42 5.76 8.18 23.22
N ILE A 43 6.55 7.13 23.54
CA ILE A 43 6.10 5.74 23.46
C ILE A 43 4.88 5.49 24.36
N TYR A 44 4.91 6.01 25.59
CA TYR A 44 3.76 5.89 26.50
C TYR A 44 2.48 6.50 25.91
N MET A 45 2.58 7.70 25.32
CA MET A 45 1.43 8.36 24.68
C MET A 45 0.92 7.59 23.47
N THR A 46 1.80 6.99 22.69
CA THR A 46 1.44 6.10 21.57
C THR A 46 0.67 4.88 22.07
N ILE A 47 1.17 4.19 23.11
CA ILE A 47 0.51 3.00 23.70
C ILE A 47 -0.88 3.36 24.25
N THR A 48 -1.02 4.50 24.95
CA THR A 48 -2.32 4.96 25.44
C THR A 48 -3.28 5.26 24.29
N THR A 49 -2.82 5.92 23.23
CA THR A 49 -3.64 6.22 22.05
C THR A 49 -4.06 4.95 21.31
N ALA A 50 -3.14 3.99 21.17
CA ALA A 50 -3.39 2.69 20.55
C ALA A 50 -4.47 1.90 21.29
N SER A 51 -4.38 1.80 22.62
CA SER A 51 -5.40 1.12 23.43
C SER A 51 -6.79 1.78 23.27
N ARG A 52 -6.84 3.12 23.17
CA ARG A 52 -8.10 3.84 23.00
C ARG A 52 -8.73 3.62 21.63
N GLU A 53 -7.96 3.66 20.55
CA GLU A 53 -8.51 3.45 19.20
C GLU A 53 -8.92 2.01 18.95
N ALA A 54 -8.19 1.04 19.48
CA ALA A 54 -8.57 -0.36 19.44
C ALA A 54 -9.95 -0.59 20.09
N VAL A 55 -10.13 -0.06 21.31
CA VAL A 55 -11.40 -0.14 22.06
C VAL A 55 -12.52 0.58 21.34
N ARG A 56 -12.26 1.76 20.77
CA ARG A 56 -13.25 2.53 20.02
C ARG A 56 -13.72 1.78 18.77
N TYR A 57 -12.79 1.13 18.06
CA TYR A 57 -13.14 0.29 16.92
C TYR A 57 -14.03 -0.87 17.35
N GLY A 58 -13.62 -1.61 18.38
CA GLY A 58 -14.34 -2.81 18.86
C GLY A 58 -15.68 -2.52 19.54
N SER A 59 -15.87 -1.33 20.13
CA SER A 59 -17.15 -0.94 20.78
C SER A 59 -18.18 -0.34 19.82
N ALA A 60 -17.79 -0.05 18.57
CA ALA A 60 -18.72 0.48 17.58
C ALA A 60 -19.74 -0.60 17.16
N THR A 61 -21.01 -0.20 17.03
CA THR A 61 -22.09 -1.08 16.56
C THR A 61 -21.97 -1.32 15.06
N GLY A 62 -22.32 -2.54 14.62
CA GLY A 62 -22.39 -2.90 13.20
C GLY A 62 -21.43 -4.01 12.81
N GLU A 63 -21.48 -4.34 11.52
CA GLU A 63 -20.67 -5.40 10.92
C GLU A 63 -19.52 -4.79 10.11
N ASN A 64 -18.41 -5.52 9.99
CA ASN A 64 -17.36 -5.18 9.06
C ASN A 64 -17.84 -5.51 7.63
N ALA A 65 -17.67 -4.55 6.71
CA ALA A 65 -18.14 -4.61 5.32
C ALA A 65 -17.56 -5.78 4.51
N LEU A 66 -16.45 -6.39 4.98
CA LEU A 66 -15.72 -7.43 4.24
C LEU A 66 -16.04 -8.85 4.72
N GLU A 67 -16.54 -9.04 5.95
CA GLU A 67 -16.70 -10.39 6.54
C GLU A 67 -18.05 -10.64 7.23
N SER A 68 -18.96 -9.64 7.28
CA SER A 68 -20.22 -9.73 8.07
C SER A 68 -20.00 -10.06 9.57
N SER A 69 -18.76 -9.93 10.05
CA SER A 69 -18.39 -10.10 11.45
C SER A 69 -18.75 -8.84 12.23
N LEU A 70 -19.37 -9.00 13.39
CA LEU A 70 -19.64 -7.89 14.30
C LEU A 70 -18.32 -7.24 14.73
N ARG A 71 -18.26 -5.91 14.79
CA ARG A 71 -17.01 -5.16 15.05
C ARG A 71 -16.30 -5.54 16.35
N TYR A 72 -17.05 -5.89 17.38
CA TYR A 72 -16.46 -6.37 18.63
C TYR A 72 -15.86 -7.78 18.48
N ALA A 73 -16.30 -8.58 17.52
CA ALA A 73 -15.71 -9.90 17.26
C ALA A 73 -14.58 -9.85 16.22
N ASP A 74 -14.37 -8.71 15.55
CA ASP A 74 -13.33 -8.49 14.55
C ASP A 74 -11.95 -8.23 15.20
N CYS A 75 -11.30 -9.32 15.61
CA CYS A 75 -9.98 -9.26 16.23
C CYS A 75 -8.92 -8.61 15.34
N ILE A 76 -8.96 -8.84 14.01
CA ILE A 76 -7.99 -8.29 13.06
C ILE A 76 -8.17 -6.78 12.96
N GLY A 77 -9.41 -6.31 12.84
CA GLY A 77 -9.73 -4.89 12.79
C GLY A 77 -9.35 -4.16 14.08
N ILE A 78 -9.62 -4.76 15.26
CA ILE A 78 -9.25 -4.17 16.56
C ILE A 78 -7.73 -4.03 16.69
N ARG A 79 -6.95 -5.04 16.27
CA ARG A 79 -5.47 -4.97 16.29
C ARG A 79 -4.92 -3.97 15.28
N SER A 80 -5.47 -3.96 14.07
CA SER A 80 -5.12 -3.00 13.02
C SER A 80 -5.37 -1.55 13.46
N ALA A 81 -6.46 -1.30 14.19
CA ALA A 81 -6.76 0.02 14.76
C ALA A 81 -5.72 0.48 15.80
N ALA A 82 -5.19 -0.46 16.60
CA ALA A 82 -4.11 -0.16 17.55
C ALA A 82 -2.78 0.12 16.82
N GLN A 83 -2.42 -0.69 15.83
CA GLN A 83 -1.17 -0.57 15.09
C GLN A 83 -1.13 0.66 14.18
N LYS A 84 -2.28 1.14 13.69
CA LYS A 84 -2.36 2.31 12.81
C LYS A 84 -1.80 3.59 13.43
N VAL A 85 -1.83 3.70 14.77
CA VAL A 85 -1.28 4.87 15.48
C VAL A 85 0.17 4.65 15.95
N ASP A 86 0.75 3.48 15.70
CA ASP A 86 2.13 3.16 16.07
C ASP A 86 3.12 3.58 14.97
N PHE A 87 3.55 4.83 15.05
CA PHE A 87 4.54 5.36 14.12
C PHE A 87 5.95 4.76 14.29
N LEU A 88 6.29 4.30 15.50
CA LEU A 88 7.67 3.86 15.81
C LEU A 88 7.85 2.34 15.70
N GLY A 89 6.79 1.57 15.46
CA GLY A 89 6.85 0.11 15.40
C GLY A 89 7.24 -0.52 16.74
N VAL A 90 6.74 0.05 17.85
CA VAL A 90 7.05 -0.41 19.22
C VAL A 90 5.99 -1.42 19.72
N ILE A 91 4.85 -1.53 19.03
CA ILE A 91 3.70 -2.35 19.42
C ILE A 91 3.58 -3.53 18.44
N ASP A 92 4.00 -4.72 18.89
CA ASP A 92 3.76 -5.97 18.17
C ASP A 92 2.30 -6.44 18.33
N ASP A 93 1.83 -7.22 17.35
CA ASP A 93 0.47 -7.80 17.36
C ASP A 93 0.19 -8.66 18.61
N SER A 94 1.21 -9.40 19.05
CA SER A 94 1.17 -10.25 20.26
C SER A 94 1.03 -9.46 21.57
N ASN A 95 1.39 -8.18 21.55
CA ASN A 95 1.32 -7.28 22.69
C ASN A 95 -0.03 -6.54 22.78
N ILE A 96 -0.97 -6.86 21.88
CA ILE A 96 -2.34 -6.35 21.90
C ILE A 96 -3.26 -7.44 22.45
N VAL A 97 -3.61 -7.29 23.73
CA VAL A 97 -4.47 -8.21 24.47
C VAL A 97 -5.90 -7.68 24.49
N ILE A 98 -6.83 -8.42 23.88
CA ILE A 98 -8.24 -8.06 23.78
C ILE A 98 -9.06 -9.06 24.60
N THR A 99 -9.73 -8.58 25.63
CA THR A 99 -10.56 -9.38 26.54
C THR A 99 -11.94 -8.76 26.73
N TYR A 100 -12.87 -9.56 27.24
CA TYR A 100 -14.24 -9.16 27.53
C TYR A 100 -14.58 -9.50 28.98
N ASP A 101 -15.34 -8.62 29.63
CA ASP A 101 -15.82 -8.87 31.00
C ASP A 101 -16.70 -10.12 31.10
N SER A 102 -17.43 -10.43 30.01
CA SER A 102 -18.26 -11.63 29.85
C SER A 102 -17.44 -12.93 29.66
N GLY A 103 -16.12 -12.83 29.54
CA GLY A 103 -15.23 -13.92 29.15
C GLY A 103 -15.03 -14.01 27.64
N GLY A 104 -13.94 -14.68 27.25
CA GLY A 104 -13.46 -14.72 25.86
C GLY A 104 -12.37 -13.69 25.59
N GLY A 105 -11.98 -13.61 24.32
CA GLY A 105 -10.88 -12.75 23.89
C GLY A 105 -10.40 -13.09 22.50
N CYS A 106 -9.36 -12.39 22.06
CA CYS A 106 -8.75 -12.64 20.74
C CYS A 106 -7.41 -13.38 20.83
N GLN A 107 -6.93 -13.75 22.02
CA GLN A 107 -5.68 -14.48 22.16
C GLN A 107 -5.82 -15.96 21.76
N SER A 108 -4.68 -16.63 21.56
CA SER A 108 -4.64 -18.06 21.21
C SER A 108 -5.47 -18.91 22.18
N GLY A 109 -6.47 -19.61 21.64
CA GLY A 109 -7.38 -20.46 22.42
C GLY A 109 -8.58 -19.75 23.04
N LEU A 110 -8.71 -18.42 22.87
CA LEU A 110 -9.90 -17.65 23.23
C LEU A 110 -10.61 -17.21 21.95
N THR A 111 -11.93 -17.28 21.98
CA THR A 111 -12.79 -16.71 20.94
C THR A 111 -13.53 -15.50 21.52
N PRO A 112 -13.83 -14.48 20.70
CA PRO A 112 -14.74 -13.43 21.09
C PRO A 112 -16.10 -14.00 21.51
N PRO A 113 -16.82 -13.35 22.43
CA PRO A 113 -18.16 -13.78 22.81
C PRO A 113 -19.08 -13.80 21.58
N THR A 114 -19.93 -14.83 21.45
CA THR A 114 -20.85 -14.97 20.31
C THR A 114 -21.99 -13.94 20.33
N SER A 115 -22.24 -13.33 21.48
CA SER A 115 -23.20 -12.24 21.67
C SER A 115 -22.71 -11.29 22.75
N ALA A 116 -22.77 -9.98 22.49
CA ALA A 116 -22.57 -8.93 23.49
C ALA A 116 -23.93 -8.42 24.00
N THR A 117 -24.12 -8.42 25.31
CA THR A 117 -25.29 -7.81 25.96
C THR A 117 -25.01 -6.34 26.27
N MET A 118 -26.06 -5.53 26.37
CA MET A 118 -25.92 -4.14 26.83
C MET A 118 -25.30 -4.12 28.23
N GLY A 119 -24.14 -3.50 28.36
CA GLY A 119 -23.40 -3.41 29.61
C GLY A 119 -22.12 -4.26 29.64
N ASP A 120 -21.96 -5.22 28.72
CA ASP A 120 -20.68 -5.91 28.55
C ASP A 120 -19.59 -4.92 28.15
N ARG A 121 -18.36 -5.14 28.59
CA ARG A 121 -17.23 -4.26 28.27
C ARG A 121 -16.15 -5.02 27.53
N ILE A 122 -15.65 -4.39 26.48
CA ILE A 122 -14.39 -4.78 25.85
C ILE A 122 -13.26 -4.06 26.58
N ASN A 123 -12.23 -4.81 26.93
CA ASN A 123 -10.99 -4.29 27.49
C ASN A 123 -9.85 -4.60 26.53
N VAL A 124 -9.13 -3.57 26.09
CA VAL A 124 -7.91 -3.75 25.29
C VAL A 124 -6.73 -3.23 26.07
N SER A 125 -5.76 -4.11 26.29
CA SER A 125 -4.47 -3.81 26.89
C SER A 125 -3.41 -3.86 25.80
N VAL A 126 -2.66 -2.78 25.65
CA VAL A 126 -1.55 -2.66 24.71
C VAL A 126 -0.27 -2.50 25.51
N SER A 127 0.77 -3.24 25.14
CA SER A 127 2.11 -3.07 25.70
C SER A 127 3.16 -2.84 24.63
N GLY A 128 4.26 -2.20 25.01
CA GLY A 128 5.43 -2.00 24.16
C GLY A 128 6.68 -1.81 25.01
N ASP A 129 7.82 -2.23 24.49
CA ASP A 129 9.08 -2.22 25.23
C ASP A 129 9.88 -0.95 24.97
N PHE A 130 10.25 -0.27 26.06
CA PHE A 130 11.24 0.79 26.03
C PHE A 130 12.63 0.19 26.23
N ILE A 131 13.43 0.18 25.15
CA ILE A 131 14.85 -0.23 25.18
C ILE A 131 15.71 1.04 25.03
N PRO A 132 16.46 1.46 26.05
CA PRO A 132 17.33 2.63 25.96
C PRO A 132 18.40 2.46 24.87
N ILE A 133 18.64 3.50 24.06
CA ILE A 133 19.67 3.50 23.00
C ILE A 133 21.06 3.63 23.63
N VAL A 134 21.17 4.34 24.75
CA VAL A 134 22.42 4.54 25.49
C VAL A 134 22.32 4.03 26.93
N SER A 135 23.15 3.04 27.28
CA SER A 135 23.23 2.45 28.63
C SER A 135 24.01 3.32 29.66
N ILE A 136 24.40 4.54 29.30
CA ILE A 136 25.19 5.44 30.17
C ILE A 136 24.34 6.02 31.31
N ILE A 137 23.03 6.09 31.11
CA ILE A 137 22.06 6.60 32.08
C ILE A 137 21.28 5.39 32.61
N PRO A 138 20.97 5.32 33.93
CA PRO A 138 20.29 4.18 34.55
C PRO A 138 18.79 4.11 34.20
N LEU A 139 18.44 4.25 32.92
CA LEU A 139 17.17 3.84 32.40
C LEU A 139 17.33 2.38 32.00
N THR A 140 16.68 1.47 32.73
CA THR A 140 16.66 0.06 32.36
C THR A 140 15.56 -0.18 31.33
N GLU A 141 15.63 -1.29 30.61
CA GLU A 141 14.51 -1.77 29.81
C GLU A 141 13.23 -1.86 30.66
N ARG A 142 12.12 -1.39 30.09
CA ARG A 142 10.82 -1.33 30.75
C ARG A 142 9.72 -1.57 29.73
N THR A 143 8.85 -2.53 30.02
CA THR A 143 7.59 -2.69 29.32
C THR A 143 6.62 -1.62 29.81
N LEU A 144 6.15 -0.78 28.88
CA LEU A 144 5.10 0.19 29.12
C LEU A 144 3.77 -0.44 28.69
N SER A 145 2.72 -0.26 29.47
CA SER A 145 1.39 -0.78 29.12
C SER A 145 0.29 0.22 29.43
N SER A 146 -0.75 0.18 28.62
CA SER A 146 -1.99 0.94 28.81
C SER A 146 -3.18 0.04 28.51
N SER A 147 -4.19 0.11 29.36
CA SER A 147 -5.45 -0.60 29.18
C SER A 147 -6.58 0.40 29.18
N ASN A 148 -7.52 0.20 28.27
CA ASN A 148 -8.72 1.02 28.16
C ASN A 148 -9.93 0.12 27.92
N SER A 149 -11.11 0.55 28.34
CA SER A 149 -12.32 -0.26 28.25
C SER A 149 -13.54 0.57 27.87
N HIS A 150 -14.35 0.05 26.94
CA HIS A 150 -15.63 0.65 26.56
C HIS A 150 -16.76 -0.35 26.72
N THR A 151 -17.96 0.16 27.01
CA THR A 151 -19.18 -0.64 26.99
C THR A 151 -19.58 -0.96 25.56
N LEU A 152 -19.84 -2.24 25.31
CA LEU A 152 -20.44 -2.73 24.10
C LEU A 152 -21.92 -2.39 24.12
N MET A 153 -22.38 -1.75 23.05
CA MET A 153 -23.79 -1.74 22.75
C MET A 153 -24.11 -3.04 22.02
N GLY A 154 -24.83 -3.93 22.71
CA GLY A 154 -25.44 -5.11 22.07
C GLY A 154 -26.49 -4.70 21.05
N SER A 155 -27.45 -5.58 20.76
CA SER A 155 -28.62 -5.20 19.98
C SER A 155 -29.46 -4.20 20.78
N VAL A 156 -29.67 -3.01 20.22
CA VAL A 156 -30.75 -2.13 20.69
C VAL A 156 -32.04 -2.74 20.16
N PRO A 157 -32.95 -3.25 21.02
CA PRO A 157 -34.25 -3.68 20.56
C PRO A 157 -34.96 -2.42 20.08
N VAL A 158 -35.01 -2.23 18.77
CA VAL A 158 -36.01 -1.32 18.19
C VAL A 158 -37.36 -1.90 18.63
N PRO A 159 -38.20 -1.15 19.37
CA PRO A 159 -39.50 -1.66 19.78
C PRO A 159 -40.28 -1.96 18.49
N LYS A 160 -40.47 -3.26 18.22
CA LYS A 160 -41.59 -3.67 17.37
C LYS A 160 -42.85 -3.08 18.00
N PRO A 161 -43.71 -2.40 17.21
CA PRO A 161 -44.94 -1.83 17.73
C PRO A 161 -45.70 -2.91 18.53
N TRP A 162 -46.15 -2.49 19.70
CA TRP A 162 -46.82 -3.31 20.69
C TRP A 162 -47.96 -4.11 20.07
N VAL A 163 -47.99 -5.44 20.22
CA VAL A 163 -49.25 -6.20 20.15
C VAL A 163 -49.29 -7.21 21.27
N GLY A 164 -50.24 -6.98 22.17
CA GLY A 164 -50.47 -7.75 23.39
C GLY A 164 -50.93 -9.18 23.15
N THR A 165 -50.79 -9.95 24.22
CA THR A 165 -51.07 -11.37 24.40
C THR A 165 -52.53 -11.74 24.13
N ASN A 166 -52.80 -12.80 23.36
CA ASN A 166 -53.53 -14.00 23.80
C ASN A 166 -53.85 -14.97 22.64
N GLY A 167 -53.37 -16.21 22.79
CA GLY A 167 -54.05 -17.47 22.43
C GLY A 167 -54.64 -17.66 21.02
N GLY A 168 -54.06 -18.60 20.28
CA GLY A 168 -54.76 -19.32 19.21
C GLY A 168 -53.83 -19.69 18.06
N ALA A 169 -53.49 -20.98 17.95
CA ALA A 169 -52.86 -21.54 16.77
C ALA A 169 -53.87 -21.46 15.59
N GLY A 170 -53.83 -20.34 14.89
CA GLY A 170 -54.50 -20.10 13.62
C GLY A 170 -53.51 -19.35 12.77
N GLU A 171 -53.27 -19.85 11.58
CA GLU A 171 -52.45 -19.23 10.53
C GLU A 171 -52.55 -17.69 10.59
N THR A 172 -51.46 -17.04 11.00
CA THR A 172 -51.40 -15.58 11.15
C THR A 172 -51.44 -14.99 9.75
N ASP A 173 -52.60 -14.45 9.39
CA ASP A 173 -52.75 -13.64 8.19
C ASP A 173 -52.48 -12.18 8.54
N VAL A 174 -51.29 -11.71 8.16
CA VAL A 174 -50.86 -10.36 8.51
C VAL A 174 -51.45 -9.31 7.58
N CYS A 175 -52.07 -9.63 6.45
CA CYS A 175 -52.60 -8.65 5.49
C CYS A 175 -54.10 -8.91 5.17
N PRO A 176 -55.03 -8.46 6.02
CA PRO A 176 -56.47 -8.79 5.90
C PRO A 176 -57.14 -8.36 4.58
N ASN A 177 -56.50 -7.49 3.81
CA ASN A 177 -56.99 -6.94 2.54
C ASN A 177 -56.42 -7.63 1.28
N ILE A 178 -55.60 -8.67 1.43
CA ILE A 178 -55.02 -9.46 0.33
C ILE A 178 -55.59 -10.88 0.37
N LEU A 179 -55.88 -11.46 -0.80
CA LEU A 179 -56.45 -12.82 -0.88
C LEU A 179 -55.41 -13.89 -0.53
N GLY A 180 -55.70 -14.70 0.50
CA GLY A 180 -54.89 -15.81 0.99
C GLY A 180 -54.52 -15.63 2.46
N VAL A 181 -53.74 -16.54 3.04
CA VAL A 181 -53.08 -16.32 4.34
C VAL A 181 -51.66 -15.83 4.09
N GLN A 182 -51.28 -14.68 4.67
CA GLN A 182 -49.92 -14.17 4.59
C GLN A 182 -49.21 -14.32 5.94
N ALA A 183 -48.23 -15.22 6.02
CA ALA A 183 -47.39 -15.38 7.21
C ALA A 183 -46.42 -14.20 7.43
N ALA A 184 -46.27 -13.30 6.44
CA ALA A 184 -45.46 -12.09 6.49
C ALA A 184 -45.96 -11.07 5.46
N ILE A 185 -45.66 -9.78 5.67
CA ILE A 185 -46.08 -8.70 4.77
C ILE A 185 -45.41 -8.92 3.39
N PRO A 186 -46.16 -8.94 2.27
CA PRO A 186 -45.59 -9.06 0.95
C PRO A 186 -44.59 -7.95 0.62
N SER A 187 -43.55 -8.28 -0.15
CA SER A 187 -42.50 -7.35 -0.53
C SER A 187 -43.08 -6.08 -1.19
N GLY A 188 -42.76 -4.91 -0.64
CA GLY A 188 -43.22 -3.60 -1.13
C GLY A 188 -44.53 -3.10 -0.50
N MET A 189 -44.96 -3.65 0.64
CA MET A 189 -46.14 -3.19 1.37
C MET A 189 -45.83 -2.85 2.84
N VAL A 190 -46.62 -1.93 3.40
CA VAL A 190 -46.62 -1.49 4.81
C VAL A 190 -48.04 -1.43 5.33
N PHE A 191 -48.23 -1.35 6.65
CA PHE A 191 -49.56 -1.19 7.24
C PHE A 191 -50.07 0.25 7.16
N ASP A 192 -51.34 0.43 6.82
CA ASP A 192 -52.05 1.69 7.06
C ASP A 192 -52.52 1.79 8.52
N VAL A 193 -53.15 2.92 8.87
CA VAL A 193 -53.70 3.17 10.22
C VAL A 193 -54.82 2.21 10.63
N ASP A 194 -55.42 1.52 9.66
CA ASP A 194 -56.50 0.56 9.83
C ASP A 194 -55.99 -0.90 9.85
N GLY A 195 -54.66 -1.11 9.74
CA GLY A 195 -54.02 -2.42 9.78
C GLY A 195 -54.07 -3.20 8.47
N ASN A 196 -54.36 -2.54 7.33
CA ASN A 196 -54.34 -3.15 6.01
C ASN A 196 -52.96 -2.99 5.36
N CYS A 197 -52.55 -3.94 4.52
CA CYS A 197 -51.30 -3.85 3.76
C CYS A 197 -51.50 -2.98 2.52
N VAL A 198 -50.87 -1.81 2.49
CA VAL A 198 -50.85 -0.86 1.37
C VAL A 198 -49.44 -0.77 0.79
N ALA A 199 -49.28 -0.30 -0.45
CA ALA A 199 -47.97 -0.15 -1.06
C ALA A 199 -47.08 0.82 -0.24
N ASP A 200 -45.84 0.42 0.03
CA ASP A 200 -44.86 1.26 0.73
C ASP A 200 -44.58 2.52 -0.10
N THR A 201 -45.14 3.65 0.34
CA THR A 201 -44.89 4.95 -0.27
C THR A 201 -43.66 5.64 0.33
N GLY A 202 -42.94 4.96 1.24
CA GLY A 202 -41.83 5.49 2.01
C GLY A 202 -42.32 6.50 3.04
N THR A 203 -42.20 6.17 4.33
CA THR A 203 -42.49 7.15 5.39
C THR A 203 -41.42 8.21 5.36
N ASP A 204 -41.83 9.45 5.09
CA ASP A 204 -40.96 10.61 5.11
C ASP A 204 -40.85 11.19 6.53
N VAL A 205 -39.75 10.89 7.23
CA VAL A 205 -39.55 11.30 8.62
C VAL A 205 -39.18 12.77 8.78
N CYS A 206 -38.85 13.47 7.69
CA CYS A 206 -38.57 14.91 7.70
C CYS A 206 -39.40 15.64 6.62
N PRO A 207 -40.71 15.83 6.82
CA PRO A 207 -41.62 16.42 5.82
C PRO A 207 -41.26 17.84 5.35
N ASN A 208 -40.36 18.52 6.07
CA ASN A 208 -39.83 19.83 5.73
C ASN A 208 -38.63 19.80 4.76
N LEU A 209 -38.17 18.61 4.36
CA LEU A 209 -37.08 18.41 3.40
C LEU A 209 -37.61 17.85 2.08
N ALA A 210 -36.87 18.07 0.99
CA ALA A 210 -37.27 17.57 -0.32
C ALA A 210 -36.90 16.08 -0.49
N GLY A 211 -37.86 15.28 -0.94
CA GLY A 211 -37.73 13.82 -1.12
C GLY A 211 -38.40 13.04 0.00
N VAL A 212 -38.31 11.72 -0.01
CA VAL A 212 -38.82 10.85 1.06
C VAL A 212 -37.62 10.35 1.88
N GLN A 213 -37.56 10.70 3.16
CA GLN A 213 -36.49 10.26 4.06
C GLN A 213 -36.98 9.14 4.97
N SER A 214 -36.38 7.95 4.87
CA SER A 214 -36.69 6.82 5.75
C SER A 214 -36.04 6.90 7.14
N THR A 215 -35.10 7.84 7.35
CA THR A 215 -34.41 8.11 8.62
C THR A 215 -34.05 9.60 8.73
N ILE A 216 -33.85 10.09 9.96
CA ILE A 216 -33.42 11.49 10.19
C ILE A 216 -32.04 11.67 9.54
N PRO A 217 -31.85 12.62 8.62
CA PRO A 217 -30.57 12.88 7.99
C PRO A 217 -29.47 13.25 9.00
N SER A 218 -28.23 12.90 8.68
CA SER A 218 -27.07 13.19 9.53
C SER A 218 -26.92 14.70 9.79
N GLY A 219 -26.65 15.08 11.05
CA GLY A 219 -26.50 16.49 11.46
C GLY A 219 -27.82 17.22 11.71
N MET A 220 -28.95 16.50 11.75
CA MET A 220 -30.26 17.05 12.10
C MET A 220 -30.88 16.36 13.33
N VAL A 221 -31.68 17.12 14.07
CA VAL A 221 -32.45 16.69 15.25
C VAL A 221 -33.89 17.19 15.12
N PHE A 222 -34.83 16.55 15.83
CA PHE A 222 -36.19 17.09 15.92
C PHE A 222 -36.24 18.32 16.83
N ASP A 223 -36.95 19.35 16.38
CA ASP A 223 -37.41 20.41 17.27
C ASP A 223 -38.61 19.93 18.12
N VAL A 224 -39.09 20.81 18.99
CA VAL A 224 -40.22 20.53 19.90
C VAL A 224 -41.53 20.24 19.16
N ASP A 225 -41.62 20.61 17.89
CA ASP A 225 -42.79 20.45 17.03
C ASP A 225 -42.63 19.22 16.10
N GLY A 226 -41.55 18.44 16.23
CA GLY A 226 -41.30 17.23 15.46
C GLY A 226 -40.78 17.49 14.04
N THR A 227 -40.23 18.68 13.78
CA THR A 227 -39.64 19.05 12.48
C THR A 227 -38.12 18.88 12.53
N CYS A 228 -37.50 18.46 11.42
CA CYS A 228 -36.06 18.26 11.36
C CYS A 228 -35.31 19.60 11.22
N ILE A 229 -34.48 19.93 12.20
CA ILE A 229 -33.62 21.13 12.23
C ILE A 229 -32.14 20.73 12.35
N ASN A 230 -31.22 21.60 11.96
CA ASN A 230 -29.79 21.36 12.13
C ASN A 230 -29.41 21.32 13.62
N ASP A 231 -28.56 20.36 14.02
CA ASP A 231 -28.04 20.26 15.39
C ASP A 231 -27.16 21.49 15.72
N PRO A 232 -27.56 22.37 16.65
CA PRO A 232 -26.80 23.57 16.99
C PRO A 232 -25.43 23.29 17.61
N ALA A 233 -25.19 22.06 18.08
CA ALA A 233 -23.94 21.67 18.74
C ALA A 233 -22.83 21.28 17.76
N ILE A 234 -23.13 21.11 16.47
CA ILE A 234 -22.17 20.65 15.46
C ILE A 234 -21.78 21.83 14.55
N PRO A 235 -20.51 22.30 14.57
CA PRO A 235 -20.05 23.29 13.61
C PRO A 235 -20.05 22.70 12.20
N ASP A 236 -20.71 23.38 11.26
CA ASP A 236 -20.84 22.94 9.89
C ASP A 236 -19.65 23.42 9.03
N VAL A 237 -18.80 22.48 8.64
CA VAL A 237 -17.63 22.74 7.78
C VAL A 237 -17.92 22.53 6.30
N CYS A 238 -19.11 22.06 5.91
CA CYS A 238 -19.53 21.87 4.53
C CYS A 238 -20.91 22.52 4.25
N PRO A 239 -21.02 23.87 4.24
CA PRO A 239 -22.30 24.57 4.10
C PRO A 239 -23.07 24.28 2.80
N ASN A 240 -22.40 23.68 1.81
CA ASN A 240 -22.97 23.27 0.53
C ASN A 240 -23.53 21.84 0.54
N ILE A 241 -23.51 21.14 1.68
CA ILE A 241 -24.11 19.83 1.90
C ILE A 241 -25.21 19.97 2.95
N ILE A 242 -26.32 19.25 2.78
CA ILE A 242 -27.44 19.30 3.72
C ILE A 242 -27.06 18.67 5.07
N GLY A 243 -27.43 19.34 6.16
CA GLY A 243 -27.10 18.97 7.55
C GLY A 243 -25.83 19.65 8.04
N SER A 244 -25.51 19.51 9.33
CA SER A 244 -24.25 20.03 9.90
C SER A 244 -23.18 18.94 9.94
N GLN A 245 -22.03 19.15 9.29
CA GLN A 245 -20.92 18.20 9.30
C GLN A 245 -19.76 18.72 10.15
N ALA A 246 -19.37 17.97 11.19
CA ALA A 246 -18.20 18.31 12.02
C ALA A 246 -16.86 18.17 11.26
N THR A 247 -16.85 17.36 10.20
CA THR A 247 -15.70 17.06 9.33
C THR A 247 -16.18 16.80 7.92
N PRO A 248 -15.40 17.10 6.87
CA PRO A 248 -15.79 16.81 5.50
C PRO A 248 -16.03 15.30 5.31
N PRO A 249 -17.21 14.89 4.81
CA PRO A 249 -17.49 13.48 4.54
C PRO A 249 -16.51 12.93 3.49
N PRO A 250 -15.87 11.78 3.71
CA PRO A 250 -15.05 11.14 2.67
C PRO A 250 -15.91 10.84 1.41
N PRO A 251 -15.41 11.09 0.18
CA PRO A 251 -14.04 11.47 -0.21
C PRO A 251 -13.78 12.99 -0.32
N LEU A 252 -14.70 13.84 0.13
CA LEU A 252 -14.68 15.29 -0.13
C LEU A 252 -13.55 16.01 0.61
N ILE A 253 -13.10 17.12 0.03
CA ILE A 253 -12.12 18.03 0.61
C ILE A 253 -12.71 19.44 0.71
N ILE A 254 -12.19 20.26 1.63
CA ILE A 254 -12.60 21.66 1.78
C ILE A 254 -11.80 22.53 0.82
N VAL A 255 -12.48 23.19 -0.12
CA VAL A 255 -11.92 24.22 -1.00
C VAL A 255 -12.79 25.47 -0.89
N ASP A 256 -12.18 26.60 -0.56
CA ASP A 256 -12.87 27.89 -0.35
C ASP A 256 -14.08 27.82 0.59
N GLY A 257 -13.97 27.01 1.65
CA GLY A 257 -15.02 26.84 2.67
C GLY A 257 -16.20 25.97 2.25
N ASN A 258 -16.15 25.32 1.08
CA ASN A 258 -17.13 24.34 0.64
C ASN A 258 -16.49 22.96 0.47
N CYS A 259 -17.28 21.91 0.65
CA CYS A 259 -16.83 20.54 0.44
C CYS A 259 -17.06 20.13 -1.01
N VAL A 260 -15.97 19.85 -1.72
CA VAL A 260 -15.96 19.50 -3.13
C VAL A 260 -15.28 18.16 -3.33
N ASN A 261 -15.58 17.49 -4.45
CA ASN A 261 -14.80 16.32 -4.83
C ASN A 261 -13.34 16.73 -4.99
N PRO A 262 -12.39 15.91 -4.49
CA PRO A 262 -10.99 16.17 -4.73
C PRO A 262 -10.75 16.24 -6.24
N PRO A 263 -9.85 17.13 -6.69
CA PRO A 263 -9.44 17.15 -8.09
C PRO A 263 -9.05 15.73 -8.54
N PRO A 264 -9.35 15.33 -9.79
CA PRO A 264 -8.88 14.06 -10.32
C PRO A 264 -7.37 13.96 -10.10
N ALA A 265 -6.92 12.86 -9.49
CA ALA A 265 -5.49 12.65 -9.32
C ALA A 265 -4.83 12.69 -10.71
N CYS A 266 -3.80 13.53 -10.86
CA CYS A 266 -3.01 13.63 -12.08
C CYS A 266 -2.12 12.39 -12.14
N VAL A 267 -2.65 11.30 -12.71
CA VAL A 267 -2.01 9.98 -12.73
C VAL A 267 -1.53 9.72 -14.14
N ILE A 268 -0.27 9.33 -14.23
CA ILE A 268 0.32 8.75 -15.44
C ILE A 268 0.78 7.34 -15.09
N THR A 269 0.28 6.34 -15.80
CA THR A 269 0.65 4.94 -15.66
C THR A 269 1.30 4.45 -16.96
N THR A 270 2.03 3.34 -16.86
CA THR A 270 2.74 2.77 -18.00
C THR A 270 2.51 1.28 -18.07
N ILE A 271 2.30 0.76 -19.27
CA ILE A 271 2.29 -0.69 -19.50
C ILE A 271 3.73 -1.13 -19.77
N PRO A 272 4.15 -2.33 -19.28
CA PRO A 272 5.45 -2.89 -19.61
C PRO A 272 5.70 -2.89 -21.13
N PRO A 273 6.83 -2.35 -21.59
CA PRO A 273 7.04 -2.19 -23.01
C PRO A 273 7.26 -3.53 -23.71
N GLN A 274 6.81 -3.61 -24.96
CA GLN A 274 6.85 -4.79 -25.81
C GLN A 274 7.90 -4.62 -26.90
N VAL A 275 8.68 -5.67 -27.17
CA VAL A 275 9.65 -5.72 -28.28
C VAL A 275 9.13 -6.69 -29.33
N ASP A 276 9.31 -6.34 -30.60
CA ASP A 276 8.92 -7.22 -31.70
C ASP A 276 9.87 -8.42 -31.84
N SER A 277 9.47 -9.41 -32.64
CA SER A 277 10.23 -10.65 -32.84
C SER A 277 11.59 -10.45 -33.51
N PHE A 278 11.77 -9.32 -34.19
CA PHE A 278 13.01 -8.97 -34.89
C PHE A 278 13.94 -8.08 -34.07
N TYR A 279 13.55 -7.69 -32.84
CA TYR A 279 14.31 -6.78 -31.99
C TYR A 279 14.70 -5.48 -32.69
N THR A 280 13.85 -4.99 -33.59
CA THR A 280 14.05 -3.71 -34.28
C THR A 280 12.99 -2.70 -33.88
N LYS A 281 11.91 -3.14 -33.23
CA LYS A 281 10.79 -2.29 -32.83
C LYS A 281 10.47 -2.47 -31.36
N PHE A 282 10.42 -1.35 -30.65
CA PHE A 282 10.05 -1.24 -29.26
C PHE A 282 8.76 -0.42 -29.13
N THR A 283 7.75 -0.95 -28.42
CA THR A 283 6.45 -0.31 -28.20
C THR A 283 6.22 -0.11 -26.71
N TRP A 284 5.97 1.12 -26.31
CA TRP A 284 5.71 1.49 -24.92
C TRP A 284 4.41 2.25 -24.83
N VAL A 285 3.49 1.82 -23.98
CA VAL A 285 2.17 2.44 -23.84
C VAL A 285 2.10 3.24 -22.56
N ILE A 286 1.69 4.49 -22.68
CA ILE A 286 1.46 5.42 -21.57
C ILE A 286 -0.03 5.67 -21.45
N GLU A 287 -0.55 5.64 -20.23
CA GLU A 287 -1.91 6.01 -19.92
C GLU A 287 -1.94 7.27 -19.05
N ASN A 288 -2.73 8.26 -19.43
CA ASN A 288 -2.85 9.54 -18.74
C ASN A 288 -4.31 9.85 -18.41
N SER A 289 -4.56 10.29 -17.16
CA SER A 289 -5.91 10.70 -16.71
C SER A 289 -6.28 12.14 -17.09
N ILE A 290 -5.33 12.91 -17.62
CA ILE A 290 -5.46 14.33 -17.96
C ILE A 290 -4.72 14.65 -19.26
N THR A 291 -4.99 15.80 -19.85
CA THR A 291 -4.24 16.27 -21.02
C THR A 291 -2.77 16.50 -20.66
N THR A 292 -1.84 15.86 -21.38
CA THR A 292 -0.39 15.97 -21.13
C THR A 292 0.35 16.38 -22.41
N LYS A 293 1.44 17.13 -22.28
CA LYS A 293 2.30 17.53 -23.38
C LYS A 293 3.66 16.87 -23.19
N VAL A 294 4.14 16.17 -24.21
CA VAL A 294 5.50 15.61 -24.20
C VAL A 294 6.51 16.73 -24.48
N ASP A 295 7.44 16.95 -23.56
CA ASP A 295 8.46 18.01 -23.69
C ASP A 295 9.74 17.49 -24.32
N ASN A 296 10.28 16.39 -23.78
CA ASN A 296 11.49 15.77 -24.29
C ASN A 296 11.49 14.27 -24.01
N ILE A 297 12.00 13.51 -24.98
CA ILE A 297 12.26 12.08 -24.89
C ILE A 297 13.78 11.90 -24.95
N SER A 298 14.36 11.46 -23.84
CA SER A 298 15.76 11.07 -23.74
C SER A 298 15.86 9.55 -23.83
N LEU A 299 16.48 9.06 -24.89
CA LEU A 299 16.73 7.64 -25.13
C LEU A 299 18.24 7.41 -25.06
N THR A 300 18.68 6.46 -24.24
CA THR A 300 20.06 5.93 -24.26
C THR A 300 20.02 4.44 -24.58
N TRP A 301 20.90 4.01 -25.49
CA TRP A 301 21.03 2.63 -25.93
C TRP A 301 22.48 2.25 -26.20
N PRO A 302 22.80 0.94 -26.20
CA PRO A 302 24.17 0.47 -26.34
C PRO A 302 24.82 0.83 -27.67
N ALA A 303 26.12 1.13 -27.62
CA ALA A 303 26.91 1.36 -28.80
C ALA A 303 26.97 0.08 -29.65
N GLY A 304 26.46 0.14 -30.89
CA GLY A 304 26.41 -0.98 -31.82
C GLY A 304 25.01 -1.52 -32.12
N SER A 305 23.97 -1.11 -31.39
CA SER A 305 22.58 -1.54 -31.61
C SER A 305 21.84 -0.79 -32.74
N GLY A 306 22.58 -0.28 -33.73
CA GLY A 306 22.02 0.49 -34.85
C GLY A 306 21.63 1.93 -34.49
N ASN A 307 21.14 2.65 -35.51
CA ASN A 307 20.61 4.00 -35.36
C ASN A 307 19.11 3.91 -35.06
N LEU A 308 18.60 4.87 -34.28
CA LEU A 308 17.17 5.07 -34.15
C LEU A 308 16.67 5.77 -35.43
N ASP A 309 15.82 5.08 -36.18
CA ASP A 309 15.34 5.53 -37.49
C ASP A 309 13.97 6.19 -37.41
N GLN A 310 13.10 5.71 -36.51
CA GLN A 310 11.75 6.23 -36.36
C GLN A 310 11.28 6.23 -34.91
N ILE A 311 10.55 7.28 -34.51
CA ILE A 311 9.73 7.29 -33.31
C ILE A 311 8.33 7.76 -33.69
N THR A 312 7.29 7.06 -33.25
CA THR A 312 5.90 7.52 -33.42
C THR A 312 5.17 7.56 -32.09
N ILE A 313 4.33 8.58 -31.91
CA ILE A 313 3.34 8.66 -30.83
C ILE A 313 1.97 8.73 -31.49
N ASP A 314 1.07 7.82 -31.16
CA ASP A 314 -0.26 7.70 -31.80
C ASP A 314 -0.18 7.67 -33.35
N GLY A 315 0.90 7.09 -33.88
CA GLY A 315 1.18 7.03 -35.31
C GLY A 315 1.76 8.31 -35.94
N VAL A 316 1.92 9.40 -35.18
CA VAL A 316 2.60 10.62 -35.64
C VAL A 316 4.11 10.47 -35.46
N ASN A 317 4.87 10.59 -36.55
CA ASN A 317 6.33 10.50 -36.52
C ASN A 317 6.96 11.79 -35.95
N LEU A 318 7.84 11.66 -34.96
CA LEU A 318 8.56 12.80 -34.36
C LEU A 318 9.98 12.98 -34.88
N LEU A 319 10.53 12.02 -35.61
CA LEU A 319 11.88 12.11 -36.18
C LEU A 319 11.84 12.71 -37.58
N SER A 320 12.74 13.67 -37.82
CA SER A 320 13.06 14.18 -39.16
C SER A 320 14.42 13.68 -39.67
N ILE A 321 15.29 13.17 -38.78
CA ILE A 321 16.64 12.66 -39.06
C ILE A 321 16.90 11.47 -38.11
N GLY A 322 17.60 10.43 -38.56
CA GLY A 322 18.00 9.30 -37.71
C GLY A 322 19.09 9.67 -36.71
N TYR A 323 18.99 9.16 -35.48
CA TYR A 323 19.94 9.44 -34.41
C TYR A 323 20.93 8.27 -34.23
N PRO A 324 22.26 8.54 -34.23
CA PRO A 324 23.25 7.51 -33.96
C PRO A 324 23.31 7.17 -32.47
N ALA A 325 23.74 5.94 -32.16
CA ALA A 325 24.04 5.51 -30.79
C ALA A 325 25.11 6.42 -30.13
N PRO A 326 25.15 6.51 -28.78
CA PRO A 326 24.34 5.79 -27.80
C PRO A 326 23.18 6.61 -27.21
N THR A 327 22.98 7.86 -27.59
CA THR A 327 21.97 8.72 -26.95
C THR A 327 21.26 9.61 -27.97
N ALA A 328 19.94 9.70 -27.85
CA ALA A 328 19.10 10.64 -28.56
C ALA A 328 18.29 11.47 -27.56
N ASN A 329 18.33 12.79 -27.75
CA ASN A 329 17.41 13.72 -27.12
C ASN A 329 16.47 14.24 -28.21
N ILE A 330 15.21 13.85 -28.10
CA ILE A 330 14.19 14.10 -29.10
C ILE A 330 13.20 15.09 -28.48
N PRO A 331 13.13 16.33 -28.98
CA PRO A 331 12.12 17.26 -28.52
C PRO A 331 10.73 16.70 -28.83
N GLY A 332 9.80 16.80 -27.89
CA GLY A 332 8.42 16.38 -28.11
C GLY A 332 7.74 17.23 -29.19
N ASN A 333 6.68 16.69 -29.80
CA ASN A 333 5.90 17.40 -30.83
C ASN A 333 5.22 18.68 -30.34
N GLY A 334 5.19 18.87 -29.02
CA GLY A 334 4.43 19.90 -28.35
C GLY A 334 2.90 19.81 -28.50
N ALA A 335 2.40 18.81 -29.22
CA ALA A 335 0.98 18.50 -29.32
C ALA A 335 0.48 17.87 -27.99
N PRO A 336 -0.69 18.30 -27.47
CA PRO A 336 -1.26 17.70 -26.28
C PRO A 336 -1.81 16.29 -26.58
N LEU A 337 -1.44 15.33 -25.73
CA LEU A 337 -2.06 14.02 -25.62
C LEU A 337 -3.32 14.17 -24.76
N ALA A 338 -4.48 13.84 -25.31
CA ALA A 338 -5.74 13.81 -24.57
C ALA A 338 -5.72 12.72 -23.48
N PRO A 339 -6.63 12.70 -22.49
CA PRO A 339 -6.71 11.58 -21.56
C PRO A 339 -6.98 10.27 -22.31
N GLY A 340 -6.14 9.24 -22.10
CA GLY A 340 -6.26 8.00 -22.84
C GLY A 340 -5.00 7.13 -22.78
N SER A 341 -4.90 6.21 -23.75
CA SER A 341 -3.80 5.28 -23.93
C SER A 341 -3.03 5.65 -25.20
N HIS A 342 -1.73 5.89 -25.06
CA HIS A 342 -0.87 6.43 -26.12
C HIS A 342 0.33 5.50 -26.35
N PRO A 343 0.40 4.79 -27.49
CA PRO A 343 1.56 4.00 -27.85
C PRO A 343 2.70 4.88 -28.40
N PHE A 344 3.86 4.76 -27.76
CA PHE A 344 5.16 5.25 -28.20
C PHE A 344 5.90 4.10 -28.87
N ILE A 345 6.19 4.22 -30.16
CA ILE A 345 6.85 3.18 -30.95
C ILE A 345 8.22 3.72 -31.39
N PHE A 346 9.26 2.91 -31.24
CA PHE A 346 10.63 3.22 -31.59
C PHE A 346 11.15 2.14 -32.53
N GLU A 347 11.72 2.52 -33.67
CA GLU A 347 12.22 1.58 -34.69
C GLU A 347 13.69 1.86 -35.03
N PHE A 348 14.48 0.79 -35.15
CA PHE A 348 15.93 0.83 -35.34
C PHE A 348 16.37 0.15 -36.64
N SER A 349 17.46 0.64 -37.24
CA SER A 349 17.96 0.20 -38.55
C SER A 349 18.52 -1.22 -38.58
N ASN A 350 19.05 -1.74 -37.47
CA ASN A 350 19.84 -2.99 -37.46
C ASN A 350 19.61 -3.83 -36.18
N ASP A 351 19.73 -5.15 -36.36
CA ASP A 351 19.72 -6.20 -35.34
C ASP A 351 21.14 -6.40 -34.74
N PRO A 352 21.34 -6.67 -33.42
CA PRO A 352 20.36 -6.67 -32.32
C PRO A 352 20.46 -5.45 -31.39
N LEU A 353 19.32 -5.11 -30.77
CA LEU A 353 19.19 -4.28 -29.56
C LEU A 353 19.86 -4.94 -28.34
N ALA A 354 21.18 -5.12 -28.37
CA ALA A 354 21.96 -5.79 -27.34
C ALA A 354 22.32 -4.84 -26.19
N GLY A 355 21.64 -4.96 -25.03
CA GLY A 355 22.04 -4.31 -23.77
C GLY A 355 20.97 -3.43 -23.11
N LEU A 356 21.39 -2.61 -22.15
CA LEU A 356 20.52 -1.78 -21.33
C LEU A 356 20.05 -0.54 -22.11
N PHE A 357 18.74 -0.41 -22.23
CA PHE A 357 18.11 0.83 -22.70
C PHE A 357 17.79 1.72 -21.49
N GLN A 358 17.70 3.02 -21.71
CA GLN A 358 17.10 3.93 -20.76
C GLN A 358 16.23 4.90 -21.54
N ILE A 359 14.95 4.95 -21.18
CA ILE A 359 14.02 5.91 -21.77
C ILE A 359 13.51 6.79 -20.63
N SER A 360 13.75 8.07 -20.75
CA SER A 360 13.15 9.06 -19.89
C SER A 360 12.31 10.00 -20.74
N THR A 361 11.05 10.16 -20.36
CA THR A 361 10.18 11.17 -20.96
C THR A 361 9.77 12.17 -19.91
N SER A 362 9.80 13.43 -20.32
CA SER A 362 9.35 14.56 -19.52
C SER A 362 8.03 15.06 -20.08
N PHE A 363 7.11 15.34 -19.17
CA PHE A 363 5.79 15.85 -19.49
C PHE A 363 5.54 17.19 -18.81
N THR A 364 4.84 18.07 -19.52
CA THR A 364 4.14 19.22 -18.95
C THR A 364 2.66 18.92 -18.93
N ASN A 365 1.99 19.18 -17.81
CA ASN A 365 0.55 19.02 -17.68
C ASN A 365 -0.07 20.24 -16.98
N GLU A 366 -1.40 20.32 -17.01
CA GLU A 366 -2.15 21.44 -16.45
C GLU A 366 -2.16 21.47 -14.90
N CYS A 367 -1.54 20.50 -14.23
CA CYS A 367 -1.54 20.41 -12.77
C CYS A 367 -0.48 21.29 -12.06
N THR A 368 0.56 21.80 -12.75
CA THR A 368 1.62 22.75 -12.29
C THR A 368 2.43 22.42 -11.00
N PRO A 369 3.72 22.82 -10.89
CA PRO A 369 4.79 22.87 -11.87
C PRO A 369 5.96 21.98 -11.38
N VAL A 370 5.90 20.66 -11.58
CA VAL A 370 7.11 19.85 -11.46
C VAL A 370 7.12 18.93 -12.66
N GLY A 371 8.12 19.13 -13.52
CA GLY A 371 8.41 18.22 -14.63
C GLY A 371 8.56 16.82 -14.08
N GLY A 372 7.51 16.01 -14.22
CA GLY A 372 7.57 14.59 -13.95
C GLY A 372 8.40 13.96 -15.05
N ALA A 373 9.62 13.57 -14.72
CA ALA A 373 10.39 12.67 -15.57
C ALA A 373 9.94 11.24 -15.22
N ILE A 374 9.23 10.59 -16.13
CA ILE A 374 9.01 9.15 -16.03
C ILE A 374 10.29 8.51 -16.55
N ILE A 375 11.09 7.97 -15.63
CA ILE A 375 12.30 7.22 -15.97
C ILE A 375 11.90 5.75 -15.99
N LEU A 376 11.92 5.15 -17.17
CA LEU A 376 11.77 3.72 -17.31
C LEU A 376 13.11 3.08 -17.69
N TYR A 377 13.38 1.97 -17.01
CA TYR A 377 14.41 1.02 -17.41
C TYR A 377 13.75 -0.06 -18.26
N PRO A 378 14.03 -0.17 -19.57
CA PRO A 378 13.43 -1.18 -20.41
C PRO A 378 14.11 -2.55 -20.29
N VAL A 379 13.33 -3.52 -20.76
CA VAL A 379 13.64 -4.91 -21.08
C VAL A 379 15.06 -5.08 -21.64
N THR A 380 15.88 -5.88 -20.98
CA THR A 380 17.17 -6.32 -21.51
C THR A 380 17.00 -7.56 -22.37
N HIS A 381 17.56 -7.55 -23.58
CA HIS A 381 18.04 -8.78 -24.23
C HIS A 381 19.57 -8.69 -24.43
N SER A 382 20.19 -9.87 -24.47
CA SER A 382 21.61 -10.19 -24.34
C SER A 382 22.64 -9.22 -24.94
N GLY A 383 23.63 -8.84 -24.12
CA GLY A 383 24.95 -8.32 -24.49
C GLY A 383 25.90 -8.48 -23.29
N PRO A 384 27.21 -8.66 -23.49
CA PRO A 384 28.13 -9.12 -22.44
C PRO A 384 28.22 -8.13 -21.27
N PHE A 385 28.18 -8.64 -20.04
CA PHE A 385 28.75 -7.93 -18.87
C PHE A 385 30.27 -7.84 -19.05
N PRO A 386 30.94 -6.77 -18.59
CA PRO A 386 32.37 -6.84 -18.36
C PRO A 386 32.62 -8.01 -17.38
N ASP A 387 33.42 -8.99 -17.80
CA ASP A 387 33.85 -10.17 -17.06
C ASP A 387 32.90 -11.39 -16.96
N ALA A 388 31.82 -11.47 -17.76
CA ALA A 388 31.03 -12.70 -17.91
C ALA A 388 31.26 -13.39 -19.28
N LEU A 389 31.45 -14.71 -19.25
CA LEU A 389 31.76 -15.59 -20.39
C LEU A 389 30.86 -15.32 -21.63
N ASN A 390 31.48 -15.29 -22.82
CA ASN A 390 30.91 -14.95 -24.15
C ASN A 390 29.73 -15.82 -24.68
N THR A 391 28.95 -16.52 -23.83
CA THR A 391 27.93 -17.49 -24.26
C THR A 391 26.66 -17.57 -23.40
N SER A 392 26.36 -16.59 -22.53
CA SER A 392 25.18 -16.64 -21.64
C SER A 392 23.92 -15.94 -22.19
N TYR A 393 22.73 -16.40 -21.77
CA TYR A 393 21.39 -15.99 -22.23
C TYR A 393 20.45 -15.69 -21.06
N THR A 394 19.87 -14.50 -21.00
CA THR A 394 19.00 -14.09 -19.88
C THR A 394 17.51 -14.22 -20.22
N ALA A 395 16.70 -14.70 -19.27
CA ALA A 395 15.24 -14.72 -19.27
C ALA A 395 14.72 -13.72 -18.22
N GLY A 396 13.68 -12.93 -18.56
CA GLY A 396 13.19 -11.79 -17.77
C GLY A 396 13.50 -10.43 -18.44
N PRO A 397 13.30 -9.29 -17.74
CA PRO A 397 12.92 -9.18 -16.35
C PRO A 397 11.42 -9.40 -16.10
N TRP A 398 11.09 -10.07 -15.00
CA TRP A 398 9.74 -10.09 -14.42
C TRP A 398 9.64 -9.04 -13.32
N THR A 399 8.53 -8.31 -13.29
CA THR A 399 8.20 -7.39 -12.20
C THR A 399 7.40 -8.14 -11.14
N LEU A 400 7.91 -8.21 -9.91
CA LEU A 400 7.09 -8.63 -8.77
C LEU A 400 6.18 -7.46 -8.35
N ASN A 401 4.95 -7.80 -7.96
CA ASN A 401 3.93 -6.83 -7.52
C ASN A 401 4.42 -5.91 -6.39
N ASN A 402 3.83 -4.72 -6.34
CA ASN A 402 4.15 -3.64 -5.40
C ASN A 402 3.85 -4.07 -3.95
N HIS A 403 4.85 -4.07 -3.07
CA HIS A 403 4.69 -4.27 -1.62
C HIS A 403 4.92 -2.94 -0.89
N THR A 404 4.04 -2.58 0.03
CA THR A 404 3.82 -1.17 0.40
C THR A 404 4.08 -0.81 1.86
N SER A 405 4.92 -1.56 2.60
CA SER A 405 5.12 -1.22 4.02
C SER A 405 6.39 -1.70 4.75
N SER A 406 7.17 -2.66 4.24
CA SER A 406 8.40 -3.12 4.94
C SER A 406 9.37 -3.86 4.02
N ASN A 407 10.64 -3.97 4.45
CA ASN A 407 11.65 -4.76 3.74
C ASN A 407 11.34 -6.26 3.89
N LEU A 408 11.32 -6.98 2.77
CA LEU A 408 11.03 -8.41 2.74
C LEU A 408 12.31 -9.25 2.73
N SER A 409 12.47 -10.16 3.68
CA SER A 409 13.62 -11.08 3.73
C SER A 409 13.36 -12.33 2.90
N ILE A 410 14.25 -12.62 1.95
CA ILE A 410 14.13 -13.80 1.08
C ILE A 410 14.78 -15.00 1.75
N SER A 411 14.00 -16.06 1.99
CA SER A 411 14.45 -17.25 2.72
C SER A 411 14.95 -18.35 1.79
N ASN A 412 14.30 -18.51 0.65
CA ASN A 412 14.61 -19.55 -0.31
C ASN A 412 14.08 -19.16 -1.69
N ILE A 413 14.80 -19.54 -2.75
CA ILE A 413 14.38 -19.35 -4.13
C ILE A 413 14.59 -20.67 -4.87
N ASN A 414 13.48 -21.30 -5.26
CA ASN A 414 13.49 -22.55 -5.98
C ASN A 414 13.14 -22.30 -7.45
N ILE A 415 14.08 -22.53 -8.35
CA ILE A 415 13.93 -22.31 -9.79
C ILE A 415 13.89 -23.68 -10.46
N THR A 416 12.90 -23.92 -11.31
CA THR A 416 12.79 -25.12 -12.14
C THR A 416 12.61 -24.73 -13.60
N TRP A 417 13.09 -25.55 -14.53
CA TRP A 417 12.97 -25.29 -15.98
C TRP A 417 13.01 -26.59 -16.78
N GLY A 418 12.68 -26.52 -18.07
CA GLY A 418 13.09 -27.55 -19.03
C GLY A 418 12.14 -28.72 -19.26
N GLY A 419 10.98 -28.76 -18.59
CA GLY A 419 9.83 -29.63 -18.90
C GLY A 419 10.18 -31.04 -19.43
N GLY A 420 10.77 -31.89 -18.60
CA GLY A 420 10.98 -33.32 -18.91
C GLY A 420 12.06 -33.65 -19.95
N LYS A 421 12.89 -32.69 -20.38
CA LYS A 421 14.00 -32.91 -21.33
C LYS A 421 15.25 -33.47 -20.63
N SER A 422 16.09 -34.17 -21.40
CA SER A 422 17.35 -34.77 -20.93
C SER A 422 18.41 -33.72 -20.57
N CYS A 423 19.13 -33.93 -19.46
CA CYS A 423 20.19 -33.07 -18.93
C CYS A 423 21.26 -32.65 -19.96
N ILE A 424 21.56 -33.51 -20.94
CA ILE A 424 22.61 -33.27 -21.94
C ILE A 424 22.24 -32.12 -22.90
N THR A 425 20.95 -31.87 -23.12
CA THR A 425 20.46 -30.85 -24.04
C THR A 425 19.95 -29.60 -23.33
N GLN A 426 19.92 -29.59 -21.99
CA GLN A 426 19.42 -28.46 -21.21
C GLN A 426 20.48 -27.36 -21.01
N PRO A 427 20.05 -26.08 -20.97
CA PRO A 427 20.87 -24.98 -20.50
C PRO A 427 21.09 -25.05 -18.98
N ASN A 428 22.28 -24.65 -18.52
CA ASN A 428 22.58 -24.47 -17.10
C ASN A 428 22.18 -23.07 -16.67
N LEU A 429 21.64 -22.91 -15.46
CA LEU A 429 21.52 -21.61 -14.83
C LEU A 429 22.91 -21.10 -14.40
N THR A 430 23.29 -19.91 -14.86
CA THR A 430 24.59 -19.26 -14.59
C THR A 430 24.46 -17.98 -13.77
N GLY A 431 23.25 -17.41 -13.68
CA GLY A 431 23.00 -16.23 -12.86
C GLY A 431 21.52 -16.04 -12.54
N PHE A 432 21.24 -15.26 -11.51
CA PHE A 432 19.89 -14.85 -11.09
C PHE A 432 19.97 -13.48 -10.43
N THR A 433 19.01 -12.59 -10.71
CA THR A 433 18.89 -11.30 -10.03
C THR A 433 17.49 -11.09 -9.50
N LEU A 434 17.37 -10.45 -8.34
CA LEU A 434 16.09 -10.10 -7.71
C LEU A 434 16.23 -8.81 -6.89
N GLY A 435 15.54 -7.74 -7.30
CA GLY A 435 15.50 -6.46 -6.57
C GLY A 435 16.89 -5.86 -6.33
N GLY A 436 17.83 -6.05 -7.26
CA GLY A 436 19.23 -5.60 -7.11
C GLY A 436 20.17 -6.61 -6.46
N ASN A 437 19.65 -7.67 -5.82
CA ASN A 437 20.46 -8.78 -5.34
C ASN A 437 20.89 -9.67 -6.52
N VAL A 438 22.11 -10.20 -6.47
CA VAL A 438 22.70 -10.97 -7.57
C VAL A 438 23.25 -12.29 -7.04
N TRP A 439 22.83 -13.37 -7.67
CA TRP A 439 23.40 -14.70 -7.52
C TRP A 439 24.12 -15.07 -8.81
N THR A 440 25.36 -15.54 -8.67
CA THR A 440 26.15 -16.08 -9.78
C THR A 440 26.70 -17.43 -9.37
N GLU A 441 26.83 -18.34 -10.32
CA GLU A 441 27.51 -19.61 -10.06
C GLU A 441 29.01 -19.33 -9.83
N GLU A 442 29.50 -19.70 -8.65
CA GLU A 442 30.94 -19.67 -8.34
C GLU A 442 31.65 -20.67 -9.26
N SER A 443 32.84 -20.32 -9.78
CA SER A 443 33.52 -20.99 -10.90
C SER A 443 33.93 -22.44 -10.64
N GLN A 444 32.97 -23.34 -10.50
CA GLN A 444 33.11 -24.78 -10.40
C GLN A 444 32.61 -25.37 -11.73
N PRO A 445 33.50 -25.67 -12.70
CA PRO A 445 33.13 -26.05 -14.07
C PRO A 445 32.33 -27.36 -14.20
N ASN A 446 32.06 -28.05 -13.09
CA ASN A 446 31.39 -29.35 -13.07
C ASN A 446 29.97 -29.32 -12.49
N ASN A 447 29.47 -28.18 -12.00
CA ASN A 447 28.12 -28.12 -11.45
C ASN A 447 27.10 -27.83 -12.57
N THR A 448 26.48 -28.90 -13.06
CA THR A 448 25.46 -28.84 -14.11
C THR A 448 24.09 -28.90 -13.45
N TYR A 449 23.47 -27.74 -13.23
CA TYR A 449 22.08 -27.69 -12.74
C TYR A 449 21.16 -28.06 -13.88
N CYS A 450 20.53 -29.22 -13.78
CA CYS A 450 19.58 -29.68 -14.79
C CYS A 450 18.19 -29.68 -14.20
N ASN A 451 17.26 -28.99 -14.88
CA ASN A 451 15.84 -28.89 -14.54
C ASN A 451 15.50 -28.25 -13.18
N GLY A 452 16.48 -27.76 -12.44
CA GLY A 452 16.23 -26.94 -11.26
C GLY A 452 17.47 -26.52 -10.49
N LYS A 453 17.31 -25.46 -9.70
CA LYS A 453 18.29 -24.91 -8.78
C LYS A 453 17.55 -24.34 -7.58
N ASN A 454 17.95 -24.76 -6.39
CA ASN A 454 17.55 -24.09 -5.16
C ASN A 454 18.67 -23.13 -4.72
N ILE A 455 18.31 -21.87 -4.50
CA ILE A 455 19.19 -20.81 -4.00
C ILE A 455 18.70 -20.46 -2.60
N THR A 456 19.61 -20.52 -1.62
CA THR A 456 19.37 -20.11 -0.24
C THR A 456 20.19 -18.85 0.04
N PRO A 457 19.62 -17.66 -0.19
CA PRO A 457 20.39 -16.43 -0.07
C PRO A 457 20.69 -16.11 1.40
N VAL A 458 21.87 -15.57 1.65
CA VAL A 458 22.21 -14.99 2.95
C VAL A 458 21.94 -13.49 2.85
N SER A 459 21.02 -12.99 3.68
CA SER A 459 20.75 -11.55 3.84
C SER A 459 20.16 -10.82 2.63
N TRP A 460 19.51 -11.53 1.70
CA TRP A 460 18.79 -10.86 0.62
C TRP A 460 17.51 -10.23 1.15
N THR A 461 17.37 -8.93 0.93
CA THR A 461 16.16 -8.18 1.26
C THR A 461 15.65 -7.45 0.02
N LEU A 462 14.33 -7.26 -0.05
CA LEU A 462 13.68 -6.41 -1.04
C LEU A 462 13.14 -5.16 -0.36
N ASP A 463 13.46 -4.00 -0.91
CA ASP A 463 12.95 -2.72 -0.45
C ASP A 463 11.52 -2.48 -0.98
N PRO A 464 10.67 -1.75 -0.21
CA PRO A 464 9.31 -1.38 -0.63
C PRO A 464 9.26 -0.81 -2.04
N GLY A 465 8.33 -1.31 -2.85
CA GLY A 465 8.15 -0.91 -4.25
C GLY A 465 8.26 -2.05 -5.25
N LEU A 466 8.55 -1.69 -6.50
CA LEU A 466 8.69 -2.63 -7.61
C LEU A 466 10.08 -3.28 -7.59
N SER A 467 10.11 -4.60 -7.66
CA SER A 467 11.35 -5.39 -7.74
C SER A 467 11.42 -6.16 -9.05
N ASN A 468 12.56 -6.06 -9.73
CA ASN A 468 12.83 -6.77 -10.98
C ASN A 468 13.53 -8.10 -10.71
N MET A 469 13.17 -9.13 -11.47
CA MET A 469 13.76 -10.46 -11.40
C MET A 469 14.27 -10.90 -12.77
N SER A 470 15.49 -11.46 -12.86
CA SER A 470 16.00 -12.06 -14.11
C SER A 470 16.81 -13.33 -13.86
N LEU A 471 16.84 -14.25 -14.83
CA LEU A 471 17.59 -15.51 -14.80
C LEU A 471 18.57 -15.53 -15.96
N THR A 472 19.79 -16.02 -15.77
CA THR A 472 20.79 -16.16 -16.83
C THR A 472 21.16 -17.62 -17.00
N PHE A 473 21.21 -18.08 -18.25
CA PHE A 473 21.42 -19.46 -18.66
C PHE A 473 22.62 -19.59 -19.61
N SER A 474 23.19 -20.78 -19.73
CA SER A 474 24.33 -21.03 -20.62
C SER A 474 23.97 -21.27 -22.09
N LYS A 475 22.68 -21.50 -22.43
CA LYS A 475 22.20 -21.72 -23.81
C LYS A 475 20.77 -21.15 -24.02
N LYS A 476 20.41 -20.86 -25.28
CA LYS A 476 19.03 -20.47 -25.69
C LYS A 476 18.04 -21.63 -25.53
N GLY A 477 16.74 -21.31 -25.54
CA GLY A 477 15.67 -22.30 -25.69
C GLY A 477 15.14 -22.91 -24.38
N VAL A 478 15.32 -22.20 -23.27
CA VAL A 478 14.74 -22.56 -21.97
C VAL A 478 13.22 -22.36 -22.04
N THR A 479 12.45 -23.32 -21.57
CA THR A 479 10.97 -23.28 -21.58
C THR A 479 10.44 -23.89 -20.28
N GLY A 480 9.23 -23.50 -19.85
CA GLY A 480 8.60 -23.99 -18.62
C GLY A 480 9.39 -23.62 -17.38
N ILE A 481 9.74 -22.34 -17.25
CA ILE A 481 10.46 -21.83 -16.09
C ILE A 481 9.45 -21.58 -14.97
N THR A 482 9.65 -22.18 -13.81
CA THR A 482 8.90 -21.85 -12.59
C THR A 482 9.87 -21.37 -11.54
N VAL A 483 9.64 -20.18 -11.01
CA VAL A 483 10.38 -19.60 -9.89
C VAL A 483 9.44 -19.53 -8.70
N GLU A 484 9.81 -20.20 -7.62
CA GLU A 484 9.17 -20.10 -6.32
C GLU A 484 10.07 -19.28 -5.40
N ILE A 485 9.58 -18.15 -4.91
CA ILE A 485 10.27 -17.28 -3.96
C ILE A 485 9.58 -17.42 -2.61
N SER A 486 10.31 -17.94 -1.63
CA SER A 486 9.87 -17.99 -0.25
C SER A 486 10.35 -16.76 0.50
N ILE A 487 9.41 -16.03 1.10
CA ILE A 487 9.63 -14.80 1.85
C ILE A 487 9.37 -15.08 3.33
N LEU A 488 10.27 -14.64 4.19
CA LEU A 488 10.07 -14.60 5.64
C LEU A 488 9.30 -13.32 5.99
N GLY A 489 8.01 -13.47 6.34
CA GLY A 489 7.19 -12.41 6.93
C GLY A 489 7.03 -12.58 8.44
N SER A 490 6.36 -11.62 9.09
CA SER A 490 5.99 -11.70 10.51
C SER A 490 5.09 -12.89 10.84
N ASP A 491 4.34 -13.39 9.84
CA ASP A 491 3.29 -14.39 10.00
C ASP A 491 3.72 -15.80 9.57
N GLY A 492 4.99 -15.97 9.14
CA GLY A 492 5.54 -17.23 8.64
C GLY A 492 6.22 -17.12 7.27
N ILE A 493 6.46 -18.27 6.62
CA ILE A 493 7.05 -18.35 5.28
C ILE A 493 5.93 -18.33 4.24
N ASN A 494 5.89 -17.29 3.40
CA ASN A 494 4.98 -17.20 2.26
C ASN A 494 5.73 -17.54 0.96
N SER A 495 5.22 -18.48 0.16
CA SER A 495 5.77 -18.83 -1.16
C SER A 495 4.99 -18.11 -2.27
N TYR A 496 5.72 -17.43 -3.16
CA TYR A 496 5.20 -16.80 -4.37
C TYR A 496 5.70 -17.53 -5.59
N TYR A 497 4.80 -17.81 -6.52
CA TYR A 497 5.11 -18.54 -7.75
C TYR A 497 5.08 -17.60 -8.95
N VAL A 498 6.13 -17.68 -9.77
CA VAL A 498 6.20 -17.07 -11.10
C VAL A 498 6.37 -18.21 -12.09
N GLU A 499 5.37 -18.44 -12.93
CA GLU A 499 5.41 -19.46 -13.96
C GLU A 499 5.49 -18.82 -15.35
N SER A 500 6.48 -19.21 -16.14
CA SER A 500 6.54 -18.94 -17.57
C SER A 500 5.83 -20.08 -18.30
N THR A 501 4.57 -19.87 -18.66
CA THR A 501 3.73 -20.88 -19.30
C THR A 501 3.93 -20.99 -20.82
N ASN A 502 4.72 -20.12 -21.46
CA ASN A 502 5.07 -20.22 -22.89
C ASN A 502 6.34 -19.42 -23.26
N PRO A 503 7.03 -19.69 -24.38
CA PRO A 503 8.21 -18.93 -24.82
C PRO A 503 7.92 -17.44 -25.13
N LEU A 504 6.66 -17.06 -25.19
CA LEU A 504 6.15 -15.74 -25.49
C LEU A 504 4.82 -15.63 -24.76
N GLN A 505 4.70 -14.68 -23.83
CA GLN A 505 3.52 -14.23 -23.06
C GLN A 505 3.71 -14.38 -21.54
N ASN A 506 3.71 -13.21 -20.88
CA ASN A 506 3.66 -13.00 -19.44
C ASN A 506 2.35 -13.55 -18.84
N PRO A 507 2.37 -14.17 -17.64
CA PRO A 507 1.21 -14.16 -16.76
C PRO A 507 0.90 -12.76 -16.23
#